data_AF-A0A2N7NCN2-F1
#
_entry.id   AF-A0A2N7NCN2-F1
#
_cell.length_a   1.000
_cell.length_b   1.000
_cell.length_c   1.000
_cell.angle_alpha   90.00
_cell.angle_beta   90.00
_cell.angle_gamma   90.00
#
_symmetry.space_group_name_H-M   'P 1'
#
loop_
_entity.id
_entity.type
_entity.pdbx_description
1 polymer ?
#
loop_
_entity_poly.entity_id
_entity_poly.type
_entity_poly.pdbx_seq_one_letter_code
_entity_poly.pdbx_strand_id
1 'polypeptide(L)'
;MTVKILIPSQNIELTGEVQNCLLVAKRQGLATDAVELGVSPTQYFSIVDSQQALSIGFAHDLDSLTVCQLAELNHVVDYSNSVALADVCDAFTQTPNTIYIGVSDDSAVLDIWSHRDANRAIKSETTAHQELDNRGHFAWLLTLLALEFPLEDALVLARASSNVSRGTWPAHYQNFPIPALEDQRLNISVGWANQGTVLSFPELGKNSLGLYPVVDDVEWIERLLKLGINTVQLRIKNPQQVDLEQQVARSIELGREHNAQVFINDYWQLALKHDAFGVHLGQEDIEESNLSQLSQAGIKIGLSTHGYYELLRIVQINPSYIALGHIFPTTTKQMPSKPQGLVRLSLYQQLIDTIPYTDQLTGYPTVAIGGIDQSTAEQVWECGVSSLAVVRAITLAEDPQKVIEFFEKLMAPKSPTLKEEVIQEPSYAE
;
A
#
# COMPACT_ATOMS: atom_id res chain seq x y z
N MET A 1 -17.78 3.30 -15.49
CA MET A 1 -17.37 3.60 -16.88
C MET A 1 -16.79 2.32 -17.45
N THR A 2 -17.09 1.98 -18.70
CA THR A 2 -16.58 0.76 -19.33
C THR A 2 -15.11 0.93 -19.69
N VAL A 3 -14.28 -0.06 -19.37
CA VAL A 3 -12.87 -0.16 -19.74
C VAL A 3 -12.72 -1.30 -20.74
N LYS A 4 -11.95 -1.12 -21.81
CA LYS A 4 -11.71 -2.14 -22.83
C LYS A 4 -10.26 -2.56 -22.83
N ILE A 5 -9.99 -3.85 -22.69
CA ILE A 5 -8.67 -4.44 -22.98
C ILE A 5 -8.70 -4.95 -24.41
N LEU A 6 -7.95 -4.29 -25.30
CA LEU A 6 -7.80 -4.64 -26.70
C LEU A 6 -6.53 -5.48 -26.88
N ILE A 7 -6.72 -6.71 -27.33
CA ILE A 7 -5.67 -7.73 -27.48
C ILE A 7 -5.29 -7.85 -28.96
N PRO A 8 -4.00 -7.77 -29.33
CA PRO A 8 -3.53 -8.03 -30.69
C PRO A 8 -4.02 -9.37 -31.22
N SER A 9 -4.45 -9.40 -32.48
CA SER A 9 -4.90 -10.64 -33.14
C SER A 9 -3.86 -11.77 -33.12
N GLN A 10 -2.58 -11.43 -33.14
CA GLN A 10 -1.46 -12.37 -33.05
C GLN A 10 -1.21 -12.94 -31.64
N ASN A 11 -1.86 -12.35 -30.62
CA ASN A 11 -1.80 -12.77 -29.22
C ASN A 11 -3.20 -13.11 -28.69
N ILE A 12 -4.12 -13.51 -29.56
CA ILE A 12 -5.53 -13.76 -29.21
C ILE A 12 -5.69 -14.80 -28.10
N GLU A 13 -4.74 -15.70 -27.94
CA GLU A 13 -4.72 -16.71 -26.89
C GLU A 13 -4.60 -16.12 -25.47
N LEU A 14 -4.00 -14.93 -25.31
CA LEU A 14 -3.97 -14.21 -24.03
C LEU A 14 -5.35 -13.78 -23.55
N THR A 15 -6.36 -13.77 -24.43
CA THR A 15 -7.76 -13.49 -24.03
C THR A 15 -8.22 -14.42 -22.92
N GLY A 16 -7.93 -15.73 -23.03
CA GLY A 16 -8.34 -16.71 -22.03
C GLY A 16 -7.66 -16.50 -20.68
N GLU A 17 -6.39 -16.09 -20.70
CA GLU A 17 -5.63 -15.81 -19.47
C GLU A 17 -6.15 -14.55 -18.76
N VAL A 18 -6.39 -13.47 -19.50
CA VAL A 18 -6.99 -12.23 -18.97
C VAL A 18 -8.39 -12.50 -18.41
N GLN A 19 -9.22 -13.31 -19.08
CA GLN A 19 -10.53 -13.72 -18.55
C GLN A 19 -10.41 -14.46 -17.22
N ASN A 20 -9.41 -15.34 -17.08
CA ASN A 20 -9.18 -16.05 -15.84
C ASN A 20 -8.73 -15.08 -14.72
N CYS A 21 -7.82 -14.15 -15.00
CA CYS A 21 -7.41 -13.13 -14.03
C CYS A 21 -8.60 -12.27 -13.58
N LEU A 22 -9.47 -11.84 -14.51
CA LEU A 22 -10.71 -11.11 -14.18
C LEU A 22 -11.64 -11.94 -13.31
N LEU A 23 -11.78 -13.25 -13.55
CA LEU A 23 -12.59 -14.12 -12.71
C LEU A 23 -12.04 -14.22 -11.28
N VAL A 24 -10.72 -14.32 -11.11
CA VAL A 24 -10.08 -14.31 -9.79
C VAL A 24 -10.32 -12.98 -9.09
N ALA A 25 -10.09 -11.86 -9.78
CA ALA A 25 -10.34 -10.52 -9.25
C ALA A 25 -11.82 -10.32 -8.84
N LYS A 26 -12.76 -10.83 -9.64
CA LYS A 26 -14.20 -10.79 -9.34
C LYS A 26 -14.55 -11.52 -8.05
N ARG A 27 -13.91 -12.66 -7.77
CA ARG A 27 -14.11 -13.42 -6.52
C ARG A 27 -13.65 -12.65 -5.28
N GLN A 28 -12.70 -11.73 -5.44
CA GLN A 28 -12.27 -10.80 -4.38
C GLN A 28 -13.20 -9.59 -4.23
N GLY A 29 -14.24 -9.45 -5.07
CA GLY A 29 -15.16 -8.32 -5.06
C GLY A 29 -14.73 -7.13 -5.91
N LEU A 30 -13.65 -7.24 -6.70
CA LEU A 30 -13.23 -6.17 -7.62
C LEU A 30 -14.26 -5.99 -8.75
N ALA A 31 -14.51 -4.74 -9.13
CA ALA A 31 -15.50 -4.36 -10.13
C ALA A 31 -15.03 -4.70 -11.55
N THR A 32 -15.27 -5.94 -11.96
CA THR A 32 -14.81 -6.49 -13.25
C THR A 32 -15.89 -6.44 -14.34
N ASP A 33 -17.16 -6.23 -13.99
CA ASP A 33 -18.29 -6.24 -14.93
C ASP A 33 -18.22 -5.10 -15.97
N ALA A 34 -17.45 -4.06 -15.68
CA ALA A 34 -17.21 -2.95 -16.60
C ALA A 34 -16.01 -3.17 -17.54
N VAL A 35 -15.28 -4.29 -17.40
CA VAL A 35 -14.13 -4.61 -18.25
C VAL A 35 -14.57 -5.49 -19.41
N GLU A 36 -14.42 -4.98 -20.63
CA GLU A 36 -14.70 -5.70 -21.87
C GLU A 36 -13.38 -6.12 -22.54
N LEU A 37 -13.37 -7.31 -23.14
CA LEU A 37 -12.24 -7.76 -23.96
C LEU A 37 -12.57 -7.61 -25.44
N GLY A 38 -11.64 -7.06 -26.20
CA GLY A 38 -11.74 -6.93 -27.65
C GLY A 38 -10.46 -7.41 -28.34
N VAL A 39 -10.55 -7.68 -29.64
CA VAL A 39 -9.39 -7.99 -30.48
C VAL A 39 -9.05 -6.77 -31.33
N SER A 40 -7.76 -6.50 -31.52
CA SER A 40 -7.22 -5.37 -32.28
C SER A 40 -6.27 -5.84 -33.39
N PRO A 41 -6.21 -5.14 -34.54
CA PRO A 41 -5.21 -5.39 -35.57
C PRO A 41 -3.81 -4.81 -35.23
N THR A 42 -3.68 -4.09 -34.12
CA THR A 42 -2.39 -3.55 -33.65
C THR A 42 -1.41 -4.64 -33.24
N GLN A 43 -0.13 -4.27 -33.13
CA GLN A 43 0.94 -5.14 -32.63
C GLN A 43 1.11 -5.07 -31.09
N TYR A 44 0.40 -4.15 -30.44
CA TYR A 44 0.46 -3.87 -29.00
C TYR A 44 -0.93 -3.93 -28.37
N PHE A 45 -0.97 -4.16 -27.07
CA PHE A 45 -2.18 -4.19 -26.26
C PHE A 45 -2.64 -2.78 -25.94
N SER A 46 -3.94 -2.59 -25.73
CA SER A 46 -4.45 -1.30 -25.28
C SER A 46 -5.48 -1.43 -24.18
N ILE A 47 -5.40 -0.57 -23.17
CA ILE A 47 -6.44 -0.42 -22.15
C ILE A 47 -7.08 0.94 -22.40
N VAL A 48 -8.36 0.96 -22.77
CA VAL A 48 -9.05 2.16 -23.25
C VAL A 48 -10.32 2.39 -22.45
N ASP A 49 -10.49 3.62 -21.95
CA ASP A 49 -11.75 4.11 -21.39
C ASP A 49 -12.12 5.47 -22.01
N SER A 50 -13.11 6.16 -21.44
CA SER A 50 -13.57 7.46 -21.96
C SER A 50 -12.57 8.63 -21.78
N GLN A 51 -11.53 8.45 -20.97
CA GLN A 51 -10.58 9.48 -20.55
C GLN A 51 -9.14 9.18 -21.00
N GLN A 52 -8.77 7.90 -21.10
CA GLN A 52 -7.39 7.48 -21.34
C GLN A 52 -7.31 6.26 -22.27
N ALA A 53 -6.18 6.17 -22.96
CA ALA A 53 -5.77 4.98 -23.71
C ALA A 53 -4.31 4.67 -23.35
N LEU A 54 -4.08 3.51 -22.76
CA LEU A 54 -2.75 3.02 -22.39
C LEU A 54 -2.31 1.96 -23.40
N SER A 55 -1.22 2.20 -24.13
CA SER A 55 -0.63 1.25 -25.09
C SER A 55 0.54 0.50 -24.45
N ILE A 56 0.51 -0.84 -24.55
CA ILE A 56 1.46 -1.71 -23.85
C ILE A 56 2.04 -2.75 -24.83
N GLY A 57 3.36 -2.75 -24.98
CA GLY A 57 4.10 -3.75 -25.75
C GLY A 57 4.37 -5.02 -24.93
N PHE A 58 4.31 -6.17 -25.59
CA PHE A 58 4.66 -7.48 -25.02
C PHE A 58 5.85 -8.05 -25.78
N ALA A 59 7.05 -7.86 -25.23
CA ALA A 59 8.30 -8.32 -25.84
C ALA A 59 8.78 -9.60 -25.17
N HIS A 60 8.89 -10.68 -25.94
CA HIS A 60 9.29 -12.01 -25.45
C HIS A 60 10.60 -12.51 -26.09
N ASP A 61 11.13 -11.76 -27.05
CA ASP A 61 12.41 -11.95 -27.71
C ASP A 61 12.95 -10.59 -28.18
N LEU A 62 14.18 -10.58 -28.71
CA LEU A 62 14.84 -9.33 -29.12
C LEU A 62 14.17 -8.65 -30.33
N ASP A 63 13.56 -9.44 -31.22
CA ASP A 63 12.87 -8.93 -32.41
C ASP A 63 11.59 -8.19 -32.00
N SER A 64 10.76 -8.81 -31.15
CA SER A 64 9.55 -8.19 -30.60
C SER A 64 9.86 -7.00 -29.70
N LEU A 65 10.98 -7.03 -28.96
CA LEU A 65 11.45 -5.88 -28.17
C LEU A 65 11.75 -4.68 -29.07
N THR A 66 12.54 -4.90 -30.12
CA THR A 66 12.90 -3.84 -31.08
C THR A 66 11.66 -3.23 -31.72
N VAL A 67 10.70 -4.07 -32.12
CA VAL A 67 9.42 -3.61 -32.70
C VAL A 67 8.64 -2.76 -31.70
N CYS A 68 8.54 -3.19 -30.43
CA CYS A 68 7.80 -2.46 -29.39
C CYS A 68 8.45 -1.11 -29.05
N GLN A 69 9.78 -1.07 -28.95
CA GLN A 69 10.53 0.16 -28.60
C GLN A 69 10.41 1.24 -29.68
N LEU A 70 10.23 0.85 -30.95
CA LEU A 70 10.00 1.77 -32.06
C LEU A 70 8.55 2.30 -32.13
N ALA A 71 7.61 1.75 -31.36
CA ALA A 71 6.17 1.98 -31.54
C ALA A 71 5.58 3.11 -30.66
N GLU A 72 6.39 4.00 -30.08
CA GLU A 72 5.95 5.12 -29.21
C GLU A 72 4.88 4.71 -28.17
N LEU A 73 5.11 3.59 -27.48
CA LEU A 73 4.15 3.01 -26.53
C LEU A 73 4.23 3.66 -25.15
N ASN A 74 3.16 3.60 -24.36
CA ASN A 74 3.22 4.06 -22.97
C ASN A 74 4.14 3.18 -22.12
N HIS A 75 4.08 1.86 -22.32
CA HIS A 75 4.97 0.90 -21.66
C HIS A 75 5.38 -0.21 -22.63
N VAL A 76 6.60 -0.72 -22.46
CA VAL A 76 7.08 -1.93 -23.14
C VAL A 76 7.50 -2.93 -22.07
N VAL A 77 6.85 -4.09 -22.00
CA VAL A 77 7.21 -5.12 -21.01
C VAL A 77 8.14 -6.12 -21.67
N ASP A 78 9.40 -6.15 -21.24
CA ASP A 78 10.46 -7.00 -21.75
C ASP A 78 10.65 -8.25 -20.90
N TYR A 79 10.40 -9.41 -21.50
CA TYR A 79 10.65 -10.74 -20.94
C TYR A 79 11.80 -11.49 -21.63
N SER A 80 12.49 -10.85 -22.57
CA SER A 80 13.54 -11.47 -23.39
C SER A 80 14.86 -11.68 -22.63
N ASN A 81 14.99 -11.10 -21.43
CA ASN A 81 16.25 -11.03 -20.67
C ASN A 81 17.39 -10.44 -21.52
N SER A 82 17.06 -9.46 -22.37
CA SER A 82 17.98 -8.86 -23.35
C SER A 82 19.10 -8.04 -22.72
N VAL A 83 18.93 -7.60 -21.47
CA VAL A 83 19.83 -6.68 -20.78
C VAL A 83 20.36 -7.30 -19.49
N ALA A 84 21.68 -7.18 -19.27
CA ALA A 84 22.28 -7.51 -17.99
C ALA A 84 22.00 -6.40 -16.99
N LEU A 85 21.92 -6.74 -15.70
CA LEU A 85 21.61 -5.78 -14.64
C LEU A 85 22.52 -4.54 -14.64
N ALA A 86 23.80 -4.72 -14.97
CA ALA A 86 24.77 -3.63 -15.04
C ALA A 86 24.46 -2.58 -16.13
N ASP A 87 23.72 -2.97 -17.17
CA ASP A 87 23.46 -2.16 -18.35
C ASP A 87 22.03 -1.55 -18.36
N VAL A 88 21.19 -1.89 -17.36
CA VAL A 88 19.78 -1.46 -17.29
C VAL A 88 19.66 0.06 -17.22
N CYS A 89 20.52 0.73 -16.44
CA CYS A 89 20.50 2.19 -16.34
C CYS A 89 20.81 2.86 -17.69
N ASP A 90 21.79 2.34 -18.43
CA ASP A 90 22.12 2.84 -19.75
C ASP A 90 20.97 2.59 -20.73
N ALA A 91 20.30 1.44 -20.62
CA ALA A 91 19.13 1.13 -21.44
C ALA A 91 17.96 2.10 -21.18
N PHE A 92 17.73 2.53 -19.93
CA PHE A 92 16.69 3.53 -19.62
C PHE A 92 16.94 4.90 -20.28
N THR A 93 18.19 5.27 -20.58
CA THR A 93 18.47 6.51 -21.31
C THR A 93 17.91 6.52 -22.73
N GLN A 94 17.74 5.33 -23.32
CA GLN A 94 17.24 5.15 -24.67
C GLN A 94 15.74 4.80 -24.66
N THR A 95 15.31 3.96 -23.72
CA THR A 95 13.93 3.47 -23.63
C THR A 95 13.40 3.57 -22.19
N PRO A 96 13.05 4.78 -21.73
CA PRO A 96 12.64 5.01 -20.33
C PRO A 96 11.29 4.39 -19.96
N ASN A 97 10.49 3.99 -20.95
CA ASN A 97 9.19 3.34 -20.81
C ASN A 97 9.27 1.80 -20.78
N THR A 98 10.47 1.21 -20.91
CA THR A 98 10.65 -0.24 -20.84
C THR A 98 10.53 -0.71 -19.39
N ILE A 99 9.92 -1.87 -19.18
CA ILE A 99 9.80 -2.57 -17.91
C ILE A 99 10.50 -3.90 -18.12
N TYR A 100 11.65 -4.09 -17.47
CA TYR A 100 12.44 -5.31 -17.58
C TYR A 100 11.97 -6.30 -16.54
N ILE A 101 11.54 -7.48 -16.97
CA ILE A 101 11.01 -8.53 -16.11
C ILE A 101 12.01 -9.67 -16.00
N GLY A 102 12.33 -10.11 -14.78
CA GLY A 102 13.16 -11.30 -14.55
C GLY A 102 14.66 -11.10 -14.75
N VAL A 103 15.17 -9.87 -14.64
CA VAL A 103 16.62 -9.58 -14.74
C VAL A 103 17.36 -10.29 -13.61
N SER A 104 18.35 -11.11 -13.97
CA SER A 104 19.06 -11.98 -13.02
C SER A 104 20.07 -11.20 -12.15
N ASP A 105 20.11 -11.51 -10.85
CA ASP A 105 21.04 -10.96 -9.85
C ASP A 105 21.47 -12.04 -8.85
N ASP A 106 22.50 -12.81 -9.20
CA ASP A 106 23.11 -13.90 -8.42
C ASP A 106 22.11 -14.90 -7.77
N SER A 107 21.47 -14.53 -6.67
CA SER A 107 20.51 -15.32 -5.89
C SER A 107 19.05 -14.85 -6.01
N ALA A 108 18.77 -13.94 -6.93
CA ALA A 108 17.45 -13.36 -7.12
C ALA A 108 17.17 -12.96 -8.58
N VAL A 109 15.91 -12.65 -8.82
CA VAL A 109 15.44 -12.01 -10.05
C VAL A 109 14.77 -10.68 -9.72
N LEU A 110 15.00 -9.69 -10.58
CA LEU A 110 14.45 -8.35 -10.44
C LEU A 110 13.48 -8.04 -11.56
N ASP A 111 12.38 -7.39 -11.20
CA ASP A 111 11.58 -6.62 -12.15
C ASP A 111 11.89 -5.15 -11.94
N ILE A 112 12.26 -4.45 -13.01
CA ILE A 112 12.88 -3.13 -12.96
C ILE A 112 12.13 -2.20 -13.92
N TRP A 113 11.77 -1.02 -13.45
CA TRP A 113 11.10 0.00 -14.25
C TRP A 113 11.49 1.40 -13.79
N SER A 114 11.20 2.40 -14.61
CA SER A 114 11.32 3.81 -14.24
C SER A 114 9.95 4.42 -13.99
N HIS A 115 9.82 5.26 -12.96
CA HIS A 115 8.60 6.02 -12.67
C HIS A 115 8.97 7.42 -12.16
N ARG A 116 8.48 8.47 -12.84
CA ARG A 116 8.77 9.88 -12.52
C ARG A 116 10.28 10.16 -12.37
N ASP A 117 11.06 9.72 -13.36
CA ASP A 117 12.52 9.90 -13.40
C ASP A 117 13.31 9.19 -12.29
N ALA A 118 12.66 8.28 -11.54
CA ALA A 118 13.31 7.43 -10.54
C ALA A 118 13.15 5.95 -10.92
N ASN A 119 14.26 5.22 -10.87
CA ASN A 119 14.25 3.79 -11.08
C ASN A 119 13.67 3.08 -9.85
N ARG A 120 12.99 1.97 -10.09
CA ARG A 120 12.38 1.12 -9.07
C ARG A 120 12.62 -0.32 -9.45
N ALA A 121 12.71 -1.16 -8.43
CA ALA A 121 12.76 -2.59 -8.63
C ALA A 121 12.00 -3.33 -7.54
N ILE A 122 11.55 -4.53 -7.87
CA ILE A 122 11.12 -5.55 -6.91
C ILE A 122 11.98 -6.80 -7.11
N LYS A 123 12.34 -7.43 -6.00
CA LYS A 123 13.21 -8.60 -5.93
C LYS A 123 12.39 -9.81 -5.52
N SER A 124 12.57 -10.92 -6.23
CA SER A 124 12.06 -12.23 -5.82
C SER A 124 13.24 -13.18 -5.62
N GLU A 125 13.29 -13.85 -4.46
CA GLU A 125 14.30 -14.86 -4.21
C GLU A 125 14.07 -16.07 -5.12
N THR A 126 15.14 -16.60 -5.71
CA THR A 126 15.04 -17.78 -6.56
C THR A 126 15.00 -19.04 -5.68
N THR A 127 13.83 -19.43 -5.21
CA THR A 127 13.64 -20.81 -4.72
C THR A 127 13.55 -21.75 -5.92
N ALA A 128 14.69 -22.34 -6.30
CA ALA A 128 14.83 -23.44 -7.27
C ALA A 128 14.03 -23.31 -8.60
N HIS A 129 14.62 -22.66 -9.60
CA HIS A 129 14.35 -22.87 -11.04
C HIS A 129 12.88 -22.95 -11.51
N GLN A 130 11.94 -22.20 -10.91
CA GLN A 130 10.63 -22.01 -11.53
C GLN A 130 10.73 -20.92 -12.59
N GLU A 131 10.72 -21.31 -13.86
CA GLU A 131 10.57 -20.38 -14.98
C GLU A 131 9.27 -19.58 -14.81
N LEU A 132 9.34 -18.27 -15.01
CA LEU A 132 8.19 -17.40 -14.98
C LEU A 132 7.24 -17.73 -16.14
N ASP A 133 5.95 -17.89 -15.83
CA ASP A 133 4.90 -17.87 -16.83
C ASP A 133 4.72 -16.43 -17.35
N ASN A 134 5.50 -16.04 -18.36
CA ASN A 134 5.52 -14.68 -18.91
C ASN A 134 4.13 -14.23 -19.39
N ARG A 135 3.36 -15.15 -19.96
CA ARG A 135 2.01 -14.88 -20.46
C ARG A 135 1.05 -14.63 -19.30
N GLY A 136 1.07 -15.51 -18.30
CA GLY A 136 0.25 -15.37 -17.10
C GLY A 136 0.57 -14.10 -16.32
N HIS A 137 1.86 -13.76 -16.19
CA HIS A 137 2.32 -12.52 -15.57
C HIS A 137 1.79 -11.29 -16.33
N PHE A 138 1.94 -11.27 -17.66
CA PHE A 138 1.46 -10.16 -18.49
C PHE A 138 -0.08 -10.03 -18.47
N ALA A 139 -0.81 -11.16 -18.45
CA ALA A 139 -2.27 -11.16 -18.32
C ALA A 139 -2.73 -10.56 -17.00
N TRP A 140 -2.03 -10.85 -15.89
CA TRP A 140 -2.26 -10.19 -14.61
C TRP A 140 -1.99 -8.69 -14.67
N LEU A 141 -0.85 -8.29 -15.24
CA LEU A 141 -0.51 -6.87 -15.38
C LEU A 141 -1.60 -6.11 -16.14
N LEU A 142 -2.06 -6.62 -17.30
CA LEU A 142 -3.15 -6.01 -18.07
C LEU A 142 -4.45 -5.92 -17.26
N THR A 143 -4.80 -7.01 -16.56
CA THR A 143 -6.01 -7.07 -15.74
C THR A 143 -5.99 -6.03 -14.63
N LEU A 144 -4.86 -5.90 -13.92
CA LEU A 144 -4.72 -5.00 -12.78
C LEU A 144 -4.71 -3.54 -13.22
N LEU A 145 -4.03 -3.22 -14.33
CA LEU A 145 -4.08 -1.87 -14.91
C LEU A 145 -5.50 -1.50 -15.36
N ALA A 146 -6.25 -2.44 -15.95
CA ALA A 146 -7.65 -2.21 -16.33
C ALA A 146 -8.59 -2.07 -15.12
N LEU A 147 -8.23 -2.67 -13.99
CA LEU A 147 -8.88 -2.47 -12.69
C LEU A 147 -8.34 -1.26 -11.92
N GLU A 148 -7.61 -0.37 -12.60
CA GLU A 148 -7.10 0.90 -12.10
C GLU A 148 -6.12 0.78 -10.94
N PHE A 149 -5.37 -0.32 -10.87
CA PHE A 149 -4.20 -0.38 -9.99
C PHE A 149 -3.07 0.47 -10.61
N PRO A 150 -2.34 1.27 -9.79
CA PRO A 150 -1.10 1.91 -10.25
C PRO A 150 -0.12 0.87 -10.81
N LEU A 151 0.78 1.31 -11.70
CA LEU A 151 1.73 0.40 -12.36
C LEU A 151 2.55 -0.41 -11.35
N GLU A 152 3.05 0.23 -10.30
CA GLU A 152 3.86 -0.41 -9.26
C GLU A 152 3.09 -1.52 -8.53
N ASP A 153 1.83 -1.25 -8.16
CA ASP A 153 0.94 -2.23 -7.54
C ASP A 153 0.61 -3.36 -8.50
N ALA A 154 0.39 -3.04 -9.78
CA ALA A 154 0.10 -4.03 -10.81
C ALA A 154 1.28 -4.97 -11.05
N LEU A 155 2.52 -4.46 -11.06
CA LEU A 155 3.74 -5.27 -11.17
C LEU A 155 3.96 -6.13 -9.93
N VAL A 156 3.80 -5.56 -8.73
CA VAL A 156 3.91 -6.30 -7.46
C VAL A 156 2.92 -7.46 -7.40
N LEU A 157 1.65 -7.20 -7.71
CA LEU A 157 0.60 -8.21 -7.68
C LEU A 157 0.74 -9.23 -8.80
N ALA A 158 1.15 -8.83 -10.01
CA ALA A 158 1.40 -9.76 -11.10
C ALA A 158 2.52 -10.73 -10.73
N ARG A 159 3.62 -10.23 -10.15
CA ARG A 159 4.71 -11.05 -9.62
C ARG A 159 4.25 -11.96 -8.49
N ALA A 160 3.50 -11.45 -7.52
CA ALA A 160 2.97 -12.25 -6.41
C ALA A 160 2.00 -13.33 -6.88
N SER A 161 1.21 -13.04 -7.92
CA SER A 161 0.26 -13.98 -8.52
C SER A 161 0.95 -15.16 -9.21
N SER A 162 2.17 -14.96 -9.71
CA SER A 162 3.01 -16.05 -10.23
C SER A 162 3.50 -17.02 -9.15
N ASN A 163 3.43 -16.62 -7.87
CA ASN A 163 3.84 -17.43 -6.72
C ASN A 163 2.69 -18.20 -6.06
N VAL A 164 1.49 -18.17 -6.67
CA VAL A 164 0.30 -18.90 -6.21
C VAL A 164 -0.34 -19.69 -7.35
N SER A 165 -1.26 -20.60 -7.02
CA SER A 165 -1.92 -21.42 -8.04
C SER A 165 -2.81 -20.58 -8.97
N ARG A 166 -2.92 -21.00 -10.24
CA ARG A 166 -3.82 -20.41 -11.25
C ARG A 166 -5.26 -20.46 -10.71
N GLY A 167 -5.79 -19.30 -10.29
CA GLY A 167 -7.12 -19.21 -9.67
C GLY A 167 -7.15 -18.59 -8.27
N THR A 168 -5.98 -18.33 -7.69
CA THR A 168 -5.80 -17.80 -6.34
C THR A 168 -5.35 -16.35 -6.39
N TRP A 169 -5.91 -15.51 -5.53
CA TRP A 169 -5.39 -14.16 -5.28
C TRP A 169 -4.24 -14.25 -4.27
N PRO A 170 -3.08 -13.61 -4.52
CA PRO A 170 -1.98 -13.63 -3.56
C PRO A 170 -2.36 -12.85 -2.30
N ALA A 171 -2.36 -13.53 -1.15
CA ALA A 171 -2.78 -12.94 0.13
C ALA A 171 -1.73 -13.09 1.25
N HIS A 172 -0.74 -13.98 1.09
CA HIS A 172 0.28 -14.20 2.11
C HIS A 172 1.58 -13.46 1.76
N TYR A 173 2.15 -12.78 2.75
CA TYR A 173 3.36 -11.96 2.62
C TYR A 173 4.52 -12.69 1.93
N GLN A 174 4.73 -13.97 2.24
CA GLN A 174 5.77 -14.81 1.63
C GLN A 174 5.65 -14.98 0.10
N ASN A 175 4.46 -14.72 -0.48
CA ASN A 175 4.26 -14.78 -1.92
C ASN A 175 4.61 -13.46 -2.62
N PHE A 176 4.74 -12.36 -1.87
CA PHE A 176 5.00 -11.06 -2.46
C PHE A 176 6.49 -10.82 -2.67
N PRO A 177 6.86 -10.11 -3.75
CA PRO A 177 8.23 -9.70 -3.96
C PRO A 177 8.61 -8.56 -3.01
N ILE A 178 9.90 -8.33 -2.84
CA ILE A 178 10.45 -7.32 -1.93
C ILE A 178 10.89 -6.10 -2.74
N PRO A 179 10.30 -4.90 -2.54
CA PRO A 179 10.78 -3.68 -3.18
C PRO A 179 12.24 -3.39 -2.84
N ALA A 180 13.05 -3.10 -3.86
CA ALA A 180 14.41 -2.62 -3.67
C ALA A 180 14.36 -1.19 -3.11
N LEU A 181 15.09 -0.99 -2.01
CA LEU A 181 15.17 0.29 -1.31
C LEU A 181 16.47 1.02 -1.63
N GLU A 182 17.55 0.25 -1.77
CA GLU A 182 18.86 0.73 -2.18
C GLU A 182 19.45 -0.26 -3.20
N ASP A 183 19.82 0.24 -4.37
CA ASP A 183 20.65 -0.49 -5.34
C ASP A 183 21.45 0.53 -6.17
N GLN A 184 22.77 0.56 -5.96
CA GLN A 184 23.66 1.52 -6.62
C GLN A 184 23.74 1.30 -8.14
N ARG A 185 23.62 0.05 -8.61
CA ARG A 185 23.70 -0.28 -10.04
C ARG A 185 22.49 0.28 -10.79
N LEU A 186 21.35 0.32 -10.10
CA LEU A 186 20.08 0.85 -10.62
C LEU A 186 19.81 2.31 -10.26
N ASN A 187 20.73 2.98 -9.54
CA ASN A 187 20.51 4.31 -8.96
C ASN A 187 19.24 4.39 -8.10
N ILE A 188 18.93 3.31 -7.37
CA ILE A 188 17.81 3.27 -6.43
C ILE A 188 18.32 3.71 -5.06
N SER A 189 17.72 4.76 -4.52
CA SER A 189 17.94 5.21 -3.15
C SER A 189 16.69 5.93 -2.65
N VAL A 190 16.04 5.35 -1.67
CA VAL A 190 14.80 5.89 -1.07
C VAL A 190 15.04 6.95 0.01
N GLY A 191 16.29 7.42 0.18
CA GLY A 191 16.61 8.57 1.04
C GLY A 191 16.65 8.30 2.55
N TRP A 192 15.90 7.33 3.07
CA TRP A 192 15.94 6.94 4.49
C TRP A 192 17.14 6.04 4.85
N ALA A 193 18.21 6.16 4.05
CA ALA A 193 19.38 5.30 4.06
C ALA A 193 19.91 5.12 5.48
N ASN A 194 19.84 3.88 5.91
CA ASN A 194 20.15 3.48 7.26
C ASN A 194 21.66 3.57 7.56
N GLN A 195 22.50 3.89 6.56
CA GLN A 195 23.95 3.77 6.62
C GLN A 195 24.40 2.42 7.22
N GLY A 196 23.59 1.35 7.05
CA GLY A 196 23.79 0.03 7.65
C GLY A 196 23.28 -0.18 9.10
N THR A 197 22.51 0.73 9.68
CA THR A 197 22.17 0.78 11.13
C THR A 197 20.81 0.16 11.46
N VAL A 198 20.61 -1.16 11.55
CA VAL A 198 19.29 -1.81 11.83
C VAL A 198 18.24 -0.91 12.53
N LEU A 199 17.24 -0.43 11.76
CA LEU A 199 16.21 0.45 12.30
C LEU A 199 15.29 -0.35 13.21
N SER A 200 14.97 0.20 14.38
CA SER A 200 14.03 -0.39 15.32
C SER A 200 13.16 0.69 15.93
N PHE A 201 11.85 0.61 15.70
CA PHE A 201 10.88 1.53 16.26
C PHE A 201 10.08 0.81 17.35
N PRO A 202 9.68 1.51 18.44
CA PRO A 202 8.90 0.88 19.48
C PRO A 202 7.58 0.35 18.95
N GLU A 203 7.23 -0.86 19.41
CA GLU A 203 6.02 -1.55 18.99
C GLU A 203 4.75 -0.94 19.62
N LEU A 204 3.61 -1.23 18.99
CA LEU A 204 2.28 -0.92 19.51
C LEU A 204 1.43 -2.20 19.59
N GLY A 205 0.54 -2.25 20.58
CA GLY A 205 -0.45 -3.33 20.62
C GLY A 205 -1.43 -3.21 19.46
N LYS A 206 -1.90 -4.33 18.90
CA LYS A 206 -2.80 -4.35 17.72
C LYS A 206 -3.94 -3.33 17.81
N ASN A 207 -4.60 -3.27 18.96
CA ASN A 207 -5.78 -2.42 19.20
C ASN A 207 -5.47 -1.17 20.05
N SER A 208 -4.20 -0.75 20.16
CA SER A 208 -3.83 0.32 21.09
C SER A 208 -4.20 1.72 20.63
N LEU A 209 -4.46 1.93 19.33
CA LEU A 209 -4.74 3.27 18.77
C LEU A 209 -6.23 3.63 18.89
N GLY A 210 -7.15 2.74 18.48
CA GLY A 210 -8.60 2.93 18.62
C GLY A 210 -9.16 4.04 17.72
N LEU A 211 -9.97 4.93 18.29
CA LEU A 211 -10.43 6.12 17.59
C LEU A 211 -9.28 7.12 17.51
N TYR A 212 -8.94 7.53 16.29
CA TYR A 212 -7.77 8.34 16.02
C TYR A 212 -8.14 9.65 15.30
N PRO A 213 -8.53 10.72 16.03
CA PRO A 213 -8.79 12.01 15.42
C PRO A 213 -7.50 12.66 14.90
N VAL A 214 -7.56 13.26 13.73
CA VAL A 214 -6.49 14.13 13.18
C VAL A 214 -7.00 15.56 13.16
N VAL A 215 -6.30 16.46 13.84
CA VAL A 215 -6.71 17.85 14.07
C VAL A 215 -5.57 18.82 13.75
N ASP A 216 -5.89 20.08 13.47
CA ASP A 216 -4.96 21.07 12.95
C ASP A 216 -4.50 22.12 13.98
N ASP A 217 -4.93 22.01 15.23
CA ASP A 217 -4.56 22.92 16.31
C ASP A 217 -4.55 22.22 17.69
N VAL A 218 -3.75 22.76 18.61
CA VAL A 218 -3.57 22.22 19.97
C VAL A 218 -4.81 22.34 20.86
N GLU A 219 -5.68 23.34 20.66
CA GLU A 219 -6.91 23.47 21.44
C GLU A 219 -7.85 22.28 21.22
N TRP A 220 -7.86 21.73 19.99
CA TRP A 220 -8.59 20.51 19.68
C TRP A 220 -8.03 19.30 20.42
N ILE A 221 -6.71 19.20 20.54
CA ILE A 221 -6.06 18.11 21.29
C ILE A 221 -6.50 18.18 22.75
N GLU A 222 -6.36 19.34 23.39
CA GLU A 222 -6.78 19.51 24.79
C GLU A 222 -8.27 19.16 24.98
N ARG A 223 -9.13 19.61 24.06
CA ARG A 223 -10.56 19.28 24.08
C ARG A 223 -10.81 17.78 23.99
N LEU A 224 -10.19 17.08 23.03
CA LEU A 224 -10.42 15.65 22.80
C LEU A 224 -9.90 14.79 23.95
N LEU A 225 -8.74 15.14 24.52
CA LEU A 225 -8.19 14.43 25.67
C LEU A 225 -9.12 14.55 26.90
N LYS A 226 -9.78 15.70 27.10
CA LYS A 226 -10.81 15.88 28.16
C LYS A 226 -12.08 15.07 27.92
N LEU A 227 -12.37 14.74 26.66
CA LEU A 227 -13.51 13.89 26.27
C LEU A 227 -13.16 12.38 26.31
N GLY A 228 -11.96 12.02 26.77
CA GLY A 228 -11.55 10.62 26.95
C GLY A 228 -10.81 10.00 25.76
N ILE A 229 -10.54 10.76 24.70
CA ILE A 229 -9.70 10.27 23.60
C ILE A 229 -8.27 10.09 24.10
N ASN A 230 -7.66 8.95 23.76
CA ASN A 230 -6.32 8.57 24.18
C ASN A 230 -5.31 8.50 23.03
N THR A 231 -5.73 8.67 21.78
CA THR A 231 -4.87 8.72 20.59
C THR A 231 -5.31 9.88 19.70
N VAL A 232 -4.40 10.76 19.33
CA VAL A 232 -4.70 11.95 18.50
C VAL A 232 -3.46 12.39 17.72
N GLN A 233 -3.67 13.01 16.56
CA GLN A 233 -2.58 13.55 15.74
C GLN A 233 -2.76 15.04 15.53
N LEU A 234 -1.68 15.79 15.78
CA LEU A 234 -1.55 17.18 15.35
C LEU A 234 -1.06 17.20 13.91
N ARG A 235 -1.81 17.88 13.03
CA ARG A 235 -1.48 18.08 11.63
C ARG A 235 -1.65 19.55 11.22
N ILE A 236 -0.60 20.32 11.47
CA ILE A 236 -0.49 21.70 10.98
C ILE A 236 -0.01 21.65 9.53
N LYS A 237 -0.72 22.30 8.62
CA LYS A 237 -0.39 22.29 7.17
C LYS A 237 0.57 23.41 6.76
N ASN A 238 0.61 24.49 7.54
CA ASN A 238 1.33 25.70 7.20
C ASN A 238 2.69 25.73 7.94
N PRO A 239 3.82 25.42 7.29
CA PRO A 239 5.12 25.45 7.95
C PRO A 239 5.58 26.86 8.35
N GLN A 240 4.96 27.92 7.82
CA GLN A 240 5.24 29.31 8.20
C GLN A 240 4.36 29.82 9.35
N GLN A 241 3.56 28.95 9.96
CA GLN A 241 2.74 29.32 11.09
C GLN A 241 3.62 29.72 12.30
N VAL A 242 3.39 30.93 12.81
CA VAL A 242 4.28 31.59 13.78
C VAL A 242 4.41 30.82 15.09
N ASP A 243 3.32 30.18 15.53
CA ASP A 243 3.23 29.42 16.78
C ASP A 243 3.41 27.91 16.58
N LEU A 244 3.84 27.44 15.40
CA LEU A 244 3.97 26.02 15.05
C LEU A 244 4.71 25.20 16.12
N GLU A 245 5.91 25.64 16.52
CA GLU A 245 6.70 24.93 17.52
C GLU A 245 6.02 24.94 18.89
N GLN A 246 5.39 26.05 19.28
CA GLN A 246 4.68 26.15 20.54
C GLN A 246 3.49 25.17 20.57
N GLN A 247 2.74 25.06 19.47
CA GLN A 247 1.64 24.11 19.37
C GLN A 247 2.12 22.66 19.45
N VAL A 248 3.20 22.32 18.75
CA VAL A 248 3.80 20.98 18.77
C VAL A 248 4.25 20.63 20.19
N ALA A 249 5.03 21.50 20.84
CA ALA A 249 5.52 21.29 22.20
C ALA A 249 4.36 21.11 23.19
N ARG A 250 3.35 21.99 23.13
CA ARG A 250 2.19 21.90 24.03
C ARG A 250 1.36 20.65 23.78
N SER A 251 1.23 20.21 22.53
CA SER A 251 0.52 18.96 22.19
C SER A 251 1.21 17.73 22.80
N ILE A 252 2.55 17.70 22.78
CA ILE A 252 3.34 16.63 23.38
C ILE A 252 3.19 16.66 24.92
N GLU A 253 3.26 17.83 25.54
CA GLU A 253 3.02 17.99 26.98
C GLU A 253 1.64 17.46 27.40
N LEU A 254 0.58 17.86 26.67
CA LEU A 254 -0.79 17.39 26.89
C LEU A 254 -0.88 15.87 26.78
N GLY A 255 -0.18 15.26 25.82
CA GLY A 255 -0.07 13.81 25.71
C GLY A 255 0.47 13.17 26.99
N ARG A 256 1.52 13.73 27.60
CA ARG A 256 2.06 13.23 28.86
C ARG A 256 1.12 13.47 30.03
N GLU A 257 0.52 14.66 30.13
CA GLU A 257 -0.42 15.04 31.19
C GLU A 257 -1.63 14.09 31.24
N HIS A 258 -2.13 13.67 30.09
CA HIS A 258 -3.29 12.79 29.95
C HIS A 258 -2.95 11.30 29.74
N ASN A 259 -1.66 10.93 29.74
CA ASN A 259 -1.21 9.58 29.38
C ASN A 259 -1.78 9.09 28.02
N ALA A 260 -1.72 9.98 27.03
CA ALA A 260 -2.27 9.79 25.69
C ALA A 260 -1.16 9.71 24.62
N GLN A 261 -1.51 9.07 23.51
CA GLN A 261 -0.68 8.85 22.33
C GLN A 261 -0.86 10.01 21.36
N VAL A 262 -0.08 11.07 21.55
CA VAL A 262 -0.09 12.23 20.66
C VAL A 262 0.97 12.07 19.58
N PHE A 263 0.53 11.95 18.32
CA PHE A 263 1.40 11.87 17.14
C PHE A 263 1.57 13.24 16.49
N ILE A 264 2.80 13.55 16.08
CA ILE A 264 3.11 14.78 15.33
C ILE A 264 3.26 14.43 13.85
N ASN A 265 2.44 15.04 13.00
CA ASN A 265 2.49 14.83 11.56
C ASN A 265 3.62 15.67 10.93
N ASP A 266 4.44 15.06 10.08
CA ASP A 266 5.52 15.62 9.24
C ASP A 266 6.70 16.30 9.99
N TYR A 267 6.46 17.01 11.10
CA TYR A 267 7.46 17.80 11.84
C TYR A 267 8.36 16.94 12.76
N TRP A 268 9.04 15.95 12.18
CA TRP A 268 9.83 14.97 12.91
C TRP A 268 10.98 15.58 13.72
N GLN A 269 11.59 16.70 13.27
CA GLN A 269 12.64 17.38 14.02
C GLN A 269 12.10 18.00 15.32
N LEU A 270 10.89 18.56 15.29
CA LEU A 270 10.23 19.10 16.48
C LEU A 270 9.80 17.97 17.41
N ALA A 271 9.31 16.86 16.84
CA ALA A 271 8.98 15.67 17.61
C ALA A 271 10.20 15.10 18.35
N LEU A 272 11.37 15.07 17.70
CA LEU A 272 12.65 14.72 18.35
C LEU A 272 13.04 15.72 19.44
N LYS A 273 13.03 17.02 19.11
CA LYS A 273 13.43 18.09 20.03
C LYS A 273 12.66 18.07 21.35
N HIS A 274 11.38 17.70 21.28
CA HIS A 274 10.46 17.74 22.41
C HIS A 274 10.09 16.36 22.96
N ASP A 275 10.78 15.28 22.56
CA ASP A 275 10.54 13.89 23.00
C ASP A 275 9.07 13.45 22.85
N ALA A 276 8.56 13.54 21.61
CA ALA A 276 7.19 13.13 21.28
C ALA A 276 6.95 11.63 21.49
N PHE A 277 5.70 11.25 21.73
CA PHE A 277 5.29 9.84 21.75
C PHE A 277 5.55 9.15 20.41
N GLY A 278 5.22 9.84 19.32
CA GLY A 278 5.41 9.34 17.96
C GLY A 278 5.25 10.41 16.89
N VAL A 279 5.65 10.04 15.67
CA VAL A 279 5.45 10.81 14.45
C VAL A 279 4.57 10.05 13.48
N HIS A 280 3.87 10.78 12.61
CA HIS A 280 3.21 10.23 11.43
C HIS A 280 3.82 10.85 10.18
N LEU A 281 4.24 10.02 9.23
CA LEU A 281 4.90 10.46 7.99
C LEU A 281 4.22 9.85 6.75
N GLY A 282 4.13 10.63 5.68
CA GLY A 282 3.82 10.15 4.34
C GLY A 282 5.03 9.56 3.63
N GLN A 283 4.83 8.98 2.45
CA GLN A 283 5.92 8.35 1.68
C GLN A 283 7.04 9.34 1.32
N GLU A 284 6.68 10.56 0.91
CA GLU A 284 7.64 11.63 0.57
C GLU A 284 8.38 12.13 1.82
N ASP A 285 7.66 12.28 2.95
CA ASP A 285 8.23 12.77 4.21
C ASP A 285 9.29 11.80 4.78
N ILE A 286 9.13 10.49 4.53
CA ILE A 286 10.12 9.49 4.92
C ILE A 286 11.47 9.77 4.25
N GLU A 287 11.48 10.19 2.98
CA GLU A 287 12.69 10.38 2.17
C GLU A 287 13.52 11.59 2.66
N GLU A 288 12.86 12.56 3.29
CA GLU A 288 13.50 13.75 3.89
C GLU A 288 13.79 13.60 5.40
N SER A 289 13.34 12.50 6.01
CA SER A 289 13.47 12.27 7.45
C SER A 289 14.75 11.55 7.85
N ASN A 290 15.21 11.75 9.09
CA ASN A 290 16.27 10.94 9.67
C ASN A 290 15.69 9.81 10.53
N LEU A 291 15.32 8.70 9.87
CA LEU A 291 14.75 7.53 10.53
C LEU A 291 15.67 6.92 11.60
N SER A 292 16.99 6.98 11.41
CA SER A 292 17.96 6.47 12.40
C SER A 292 17.90 7.26 13.70
N GLN A 293 17.81 8.60 13.64
CA GLN A 293 17.62 9.44 14.83
C GLN A 293 16.28 9.18 15.53
N LEU A 294 15.19 9.04 14.76
CA LEU A 294 13.88 8.70 15.32
C LEU A 294 13.90 7.34 16.04
N SER A 295 14.52 6.35 15.41
CA SER A 295 14.70 5.01 15.98
C SER A 295 15.53 5.06 17.27
N GLN A 296 16.68 5.74 17.27
CA GLN A 296 17.55 5.88 18.45
C GLN A 296 16.88 6.62 19.61
N ALA A 297 16.04 7.61 19.30
CA ALA A 297 15.26 8.34 20.30
C ALA A 297 14.09 7.52 20.88
N GLY A 298 13.80 6.32 20.33
CA GLY A 298 12.65 5.53 20.75
C GLY A 298 11.32 6.18 20.42
N ILE A 299 11.28 6.99 19.35
CA ILE A 299 10.05 7.62 18.86
C ILE A 299 9.28 6.62 18.00
N LYS A 300 7.98 6.46 18.27
CA LYS A 300 7.11 5.62 17.43
C LYS A 300 6.86 6.24 16.07
N ILE A 301 6.69 5.41 15.05
CA ILE A 301 6.45 5.88 13.68
C ILE A 301 5.20 5.25 13.08
N GLY A 302 4.30 6.10 12.60
CA GLY A 302 3.18 5.73 11.76
C GLY A 302 3.45 6.10 10.32
N LEU A 303 3.20 5.18 9.40
CA LEU A 303 3.48 5.42 7.98
C LEU A 303 2.21 5.26 7.13
N SER A 304 1.95 6.26 6.29
CA SER A 304 0.85 6.21 5.32
C SER A 304 1.19 5.34 4.11
N THR A 305 0.21 4.56 3.65
CA THR A 305 0.29 3.71 2.46
C THR A 305 -0.96 3.82 1.60
N HIS A 306 -0.76 3.73 0.28
CA HIS A 306 -1.79 3.89 -0.74
C HIS A 306 -1.90 2.70 -1.69
N GLY A 307 -1.10 1.65 -1.48
CA GLY A 307 -1.00 0.51 -2.38
C GLY A 307 -0.06 -0.58 -1.88
N TYR A 308 -0.02 -1.69 -2.61
CA TYR A 308 0.84 -2.84 -2.32
C TYR A 308 2.32 -2.47 -2.33
N TYR A 309 2.78 -1.70 -3.31
CA TYR A 309 4.20 -1.35 -3.43
C TYR A 309 4.67 -0.52 -2.23
N GLU A 310 3.90 0.50 -1.86
CA GLU A 310 4.21 1.34 -0.68
C GLU A 310 4.16 0.54 0.62
N LEU A 311 3.16 -0.33 0.78
CA LEU A 311 3.05 -1.23 1.93
C LEU A 311 4.30 -2.11 2.08
N LEU A 312 4.70 -2.78 1.01
CA LEU A 312 5.87 -3.66 1.01
C LEU A 312 7.20 -2.90 1.15
N ARG A 313 7.26 -1.62 0.77
CA ARG A 313 8.40 -0.75 1.08
C ARG A 313 8.50 -0.50 2.58
N ILE A 314 7.41 -0.06 3.20
CA ILE A 314 7.47 0.40 4.60
C ILE A 314 7.60 -0.74 5.60
N VAL A 315 7.10 -1.94 5.33
CA VAL A 315 7.24 -3.05 6.29
C VAL A 315 8.70 -3.48 6.48
N GLN A 316 9.58 -3.18 5.53
CA GLN A 316 11.02 -3.43 5.63
C GLN A 316 11.72 -2.60 6.73
N ILE A 317 11.07 -1.55 7.25
CA ILE A 317 11.56 -0.76 8.40
C ILE A 317 10.79 -0.97 9.69
N ASN A 318 9.90 -1.95 9.72
CA ASN A 318 9.11 -2.33 10.88
C ASN A 318 8.48 -1.13 11.64
N PRO A 319 7.58 -0.35 11.00
CA PRO A 319 6.97 0.81 11.63
C PRO A 319 6.08 0.42 12.82
N SER A 320 5.81 1.37 13.72
CA SER A 320 4.93 1.13 14.88
C SER A 320 3.48 0.87 14.48
N TYR A 321 3.00 1.46 13.38
CA TYR A 321 1.70 1.13 12.77
C TYR A 321 1.66 1.55 11.30
N ILE A 322 0.68 1.01 10.58
CA ILE A 322 0.44 1.28 9.16
C ILE A 322 -0.88 2.03 9.00
N ALA A 323 -0.87 3.15 8.28
CA ALA A 323 -2.09 3.86 7.90
C ALA A 323 -2.47 3.53 6.45
N LEU A 324 -3.74 3.17 6.25
CA LEU A 324 -4.34 2.81 4.96
C LEU A 324 -5.29 3.92 4.55
N GLY A 325 -4.97 4.64 3.47
CA GLY A 325 -5.81 5.74 3.01
C GLY A 325 -5.49 6.24 1.61
N HIS A 326 -6.33 7.09 1.01
CA HIS A 326 -7.65 7.47 1.49
C HIS A 326 -8.69 6.43 1.04
N ILE A 327 -9.59 6.00 1.93
CA ILE A 327 -10.58 4.96 1.61
C ILE A 327 -11.68 5.47 0.70
N PHE A 328 -12.23 6.64 1.02
CA PHE A 328 -13.29 7.32 0.26
C PHE A 328 -12.82 8.70 -0.23
N PRO A 329 -13.48 9.28 -1.26
CA PRO A 329 -13.20 10.65 -1.69
C PRO A 329 -13.16 11.62 -0.51
N THR A 330 -12.14 12.46 -0.46
CA THR A 330 -11.94 13.42 0.62
C THR A 330 -11.49 14.77 0.06
N THR A 331 -11.96 15.85 0.69
CA THR A 331 -11.53 17.22 0.38
C THR A 331 -10.44 17.71 1.34
N THR A 332 -10.03 16.89 2.32
CA THR A 332 -9.10 17.30 3.39
C THR A 332 -7.65 17.41 2.93
N LYS A 333 -7.26 16.64 1.91
CA LYS A 333 -5.93 16.63 1.25
C LYS A 333 -6.15 16.39 -0.25
N GLN A 334 -5.41 17.09 -1.11
CA GLN A 334 -5.36 16.74 -2.53
C GLN A 334 -4.56 15.46 -2.67
N MET A 335 -5.15 14.44 -3.28
CA MET A 335 -4.54 13.12 -3.41
C MET A 335 -4.21 12.84 -4.87
N PRO A 336 -2.99 12.36 -5.19
CA PRO A 336 -2.63 11.99 -6.55
C PRO A 336 -3.25 10.66 -6.98
N SER A 337 -3.68 9.82 -6.03
CA SER A 337 -4.31 8.52 -6.26
C SER A 337 -5.84 8.61 -6.20
N LYS A 338 -6.53 7.63 -6.79
CA LYS A 338 -7.97 7.42 -6.57
C LYS A 338 -8.22 6.82 -5.18
N PRO A 339 -9.43 6.98 -4.61
CA PRO A 339 -9.79 6.32 -3.36
C PRO A 339 -9.65 4.80 -3.47
N GLN A 340 -9.15 4.16 -2.41
CA GLN A 340 -8.90 2.72 -2.41
C GLN A 340 -10.20 1.89 -2.42
N GLY A 341 -11.23 2.38 -1.72
CA GLY A 341 -12.47 1.65 -1.47
C GLY A 341 -12.31 0.45 -0.54
N LEU A 342 -13.45 -0.13 -0.15
CA LEU A 342 -13.53 -1.20 0.85
C LEU A 342 -12.90 -2.52 0.39
N VAL A 343 -12.99 -2.83 -0.91
CA VAL A 343 -12.45 -4.08 -1.46
C VAL A 343 -10.93 -4.09 -1.36
N ARG A 344 -10.26 -3.04 -1.85
CA ARG A 344 -8.79 -2.95 -1.75
C ARG A 344 -8.35 -2.86 -0.29
N LEU A 345 -9.05 -2.10 0.54
CA LEU A 345 -8.78 -2.06 1.98
C LEU A 345 -8.76 -3.45 2.61
N SER A 346 -9.77 -4.27 2.32
CA SER A 346 -9.86 -5.65 2.83
C SER A 346 -8.69 -6.49 2.33
N LEU A 347 -8.28 -6.36 1.06
CA LEU A 347 -7.16 -7.10 0.50
C LEU A 347 -5.80 -6.65 1.07
N TYR A 348 -5.63 -5.35 1.34
CA TYR A 348 -4.44 -4.84 2.03
C TYR A 348 -4.38 -5.34 3.47
N GLN A 349 -5.51 -5.31 4.19
CA GLN A 349 -5.59 -5.80 5.57
C GLN A 349 -5.28 -7.30 5.65
N GLN A 350 -5.84 -8.10 4.73
CA GLN A 350 -5.53 -9.53 4.62
C GLN A 350 -4.03 -9.79 4.44
N LEU A 351 -3.36 -9.03 3.56
CA LEU A 351 -1.91 -9.13 3.40
C LEU A 351 -1.20 -8.76 4.70
N ILE A 352 -1.55 -7.62 5.30
CA ILE A 352 -0.92 -7.11 6.52
C ILE A 352 -1.01 -8.14 7.65
N ASP A 353 -2.15 -8.80 7.82
CA ASP A 353 -2.37 -9.82 8.85
C ASP A 353 -1.51 -11.08 8.69
N THR A 354 -0.79 -11.22 7.58
CA THR A 354 0.18 -12.30 7.36
C THR A 354 1.63 -11.86 7.53
N ILE A 355 1.89 -10.56 7.71
CA ILE A 355 3.24 -10.02 7.87
C ILE A 355 3.67 -10.20 9.33
N PRO A 356 4.83 -10.83 9.61
CA PRO A 356 5.39 -10.84 10.96
C PRO A 356 5.63 -9.42 11.45
N TYR A 357 5.17 -9.09 12.66
CA TYR A 357 5.38 -7.77 13.26
C TYR A 357 6.34 -7.84 14.46
N THR A 358 6.10 -8.80 15.34
CA THR A 358 6.96 -9.08 16.51
C THR A 358 7.16 -10.59 16.62
N ASP A 359 8.04 -11.04 17.52
CA ASP A 359 8.24 -12.47 17.79
C ASP A 359 6.94 -13.19 18.23
N GLN A 360 5.95 -12.45 18.71
CA GLN A 360 4.70 -12.98 19.25
C GLN A 360 3.46 -12.59 18.45
N LEU A 361 3.57 -11.63 17.53
CA LEU A 361 2.43 -11.07 16.81
C LEU A 361 2.66 -11.06 15.29
N THR A 362 1.70 -11.63 14.58
CA THR A 362 1.54 -11.45 13.13
C THR A 362 0.47 -10.38 12.90
N GLY A 363 0.73 -9.49 11.95
CA GLY A 363 -0.16 -8.40 11.59
C GLY A 363 0.10 -7.11 12.37
N TYR A 364 0.54 -6.09 11.64
CA TYR A 364 0.74 -4.74 12.17
C TYR A 364 -0.56 -4.14 12.71
N PRO A 365 -0.49 -3.26 13.72
CA PRO A 365 -1.57 -2.31 14.00
C PRO A 365 -1.87 -1.48 12.74
N THR A 366 -3.13 -1.35 12.38
CA THR A 366 -3.57 -0.62 11.19
C THR A 366 -4.60 0.45 11.50
N VAL A 367 -4.51 1.57 10.80
CA VAL A 367 -5.45 2.69 10.89
C VAL A 367 -6.03 2.96 9.50
N ALA A 368 -7.33 2.81 9.31
CA ALA A 368 -7.96 3.31 8.08
C ALA A 368 -8.25 4.81 8.19
N ILE A 369 -8.00 5.56 7.11
CA ILE A 369 -8.27 6.99 7.04
C ILE A 369 -8.80 7.41 5.67
N GLY A 370 -9.59 8.49 5.63
CA GLY A 370 -9.97 9.18 4.40
C GLY A 370 -11.46 9.04 4.09
N GLY A 371 -12.20 10.13 4.35
CA GLY A 371 -13.64 10.20 4.11
C GLY A 371 -14.48 9.33 5.04
N ILE A 372 -13.92 8.87 6.17
CA ILE A 372 -14.63 8.04 7.16
C ILE A 372 -15.46 8.93 8.09
N ASP A 373 -16.70 8.51 8.32
CA ASP A 373 -17.66 9.08 9.26
C ASP A 373 -18.61 7.99 9.80
N GLN A 374 -19.60 8.35 10.59
CA GLN A 374 -20.54 7.40 11.20
C GLN A 374 -21.36 6.59 10.18
N SER A 375 -21.52 7.08 8.94
CA SER A 375 -22.26 6.38 7.89
C SER A 375 -21.43 5.30 7.19
N THR A 376 -20.11 5.39 7.27
CA THR A 376 -19.16 4.52 6.56
C THR A 376 -18.28 3.69 7.50
N ALA A 377 -18.14 4.10 8.75
CA ALA A 377 -17.23 3.50 9.72
C ALA A 377 -17.44 1.99 9.92
N GLU A 378 -18.70 1.53 9.96
CA GLU A 378 -19.00 0.10 10.14
C GLU A 378 -18.42 -0.74 9.00
N GLN A 379 -18.62 -0.32 7.75
CA GLN A 379 -18.10 -1.03 6.57
C GLN A 379 -16.57 -1.05 6.54
N VAL A 380 -15.92 0.02 6.98
CA VAL A 380 -14.46 0.09 7.08
C VAL A 380 -13.95 -0.82 8.20
N TRP A 381 -14.62 -0.83 9.35
CA TRP A 381 -14.29 -1.68 10.48
C TRP A 381 -14.41 -3.17 10.11
N GLU A 382 -15.43 -3.54 9.33
CA GLU A 382 -15.62 -4.89 8.81
C GLU A 382 -14.49 -5.36 7.88
N CYS A 383 -13.69 -4.45 7.30
CA CYS A 383 -12.49 -4.83 6.55
C CYS A 383 -11.37 -5.40 7.43
N GLY A 384 -11.48 -5.34 8.76
CA GLY A 384 -10.55 -5.95 9.72
C GLY A 384 -9.43 -5.04 10.20
N VAL A 385 -9.48 -3.73 9.89
CA VAL A 385 -8.51 -2.77 10.44
C VAL A 385 -8.61 -2.70 11.96
N SER A 386 -7.51 -2.37 12.64
CA SER A 386 -7.51 -2.34 14.10
C SER A 386 -7.85 -0.97 14.70
N SER A 387 -7.97 0.07 13.88
CA SER A 387 -8.26 1.45 14.29
C SER A 387 -8.85 2.30 13.15
N LEU A 388 -9.55 3.38 13.52
CA LEU A 388 -10.23 4.27 12.58
C LEU A 388 -9.81 5.72 12.83
N ALA A 389 -9.28 6.37 11.80
CA ALA A 389 -8.94 7.78 11.86
C ALA A 389 -9.96 8.66 11.16
N VAL A 390 -10.29 9.78 11.81
CA VAL A 390 -11.29 10.74 11.34
C VAL A 390 -10.80 12.17 11.48
N VAL A 391 -11.26 13.04 10.58
CA VAL A 391 -11.02 14.49 10.66
C VAL A 391 -12.36 15.19 10.87
N ARG A 392 -13.11 15.34 9.79
CA ARG A 392 -14.36 16.11 9.74
C ARG A 392 -15.47 15.51 10.58
N ALA A 393 -15.50 14.18 10.74
CA ALA A 393 -16.51 13.52 11.56
C ALA A 393 -16.48 14.00 13.01
N ILE A 394 -15.33 14.49 13.49
CA ILE A 394 -15.17 15.10 14.82
C ILE A 394 -15.12 16.62 14.73
N THR A 395 -14.26 17.19 13.87
CA THR A 395 -14.03 18.65 13.87
C THR A 395 -15.23 19.46 13.41
N LEU A 396 -16.16 18.85 12.67
CA LEU A 396 -17.40 19.49 12.21
C LEU A 396 -18.65 18.95 12.92
N ALA A 397 -18.49 18.12 13.95
CA ALA A 397 -19.63 17.62 14.72
C ALA A 397 -20.20 18.71 15.64
N GLU A 398 -21.52 18.83 15.68
CA GLU A 398 -22.21 19.65 16.69
C GLU A 398 -21.92 19.15 18.11
N ASP A 399 -21.83 17.82 18.26
CA ASP A 399 -21.59 17.14 19.53
C ASP A 399 -20.51 16.06 19.35
N PRO A 400 -19.21 16.41 19.52
CA PRO A 400 -18.12 15.45 19.38
C PRO A 400 -18.22 14.26 20.35
N GLN A 401 -18.82 14.43 21.54
CA GLN A 401 -18.97 13.35 22.50
C GLN A 401 -19.81 12.20 21.94
N LYS A 402 -20.94 12.52 21.28
CA LYS A 402 -21.77 11.49 20.61
C LYS A 402 -21.04 10.76 19.49
N VAL A 403 -20.16 11.46 18.77
CA VAL A 403 -19.34 10.84 17.73
C VAL A 403 -18.37 9.85 18.37
N ILE A 404 -17.68 10.26 19.43
CA ILE A 404 -16.76 9.41 20.18
C ILE A 404 -17.49 8.15 20.68
N GLU A 405 -18.63 8.29 21.35
CA GLU A 405 -19.44 7.18 21.84
C GLU A 405 -19.88 6.20 20.75
N PHE A 406 -20.21 6.72 19.55
CA PHE A 406 -20.53 5.87 18.40
C PHE A 406 -19.34 4.99 17.99
N PHE A 407 -18.16 5.59 17.84
CA PHE A 407 -16.96 4.87 17.41
C PHE A 407 -16.47 3.91 18.49
N GLU A 408 -16.50 4.29 19.76
CA GLU A 408 -16.19 3.40 20.89
C GLU A 408 -17.09 2.17 20.90
N LYS A 409 -18.40 2.36 20.70
CA LYS A 409 -19.36 1.26 20.62
C LYS A 409 -19.09 0.35 19.42
N LEU A 410 -18.76 0.93 18.27
CA LEU A 410 -18.43 0.18 17.06
C LEU A 410 -17.18 -0.71 17.25
N MET A 411 -16.15 -0.15 17.89
CA MET A 411 -14.85 -0.81 18.07
C MET A 411 -14.75 -1.66 19.34
N ALA A 412 -15.78 -1.66 20.19
CA ALA A 412 -15.84 -2.50 21.37
C ALA A 412 -15.74 -3.99 20.99
N PRO A 413 -15.00 -4.82 21.78
CA PRO A 413 -14.94 -6.25 21.53
C PRO A 413 -16.36 -6.84 21.52
N LYS A 414 -16.74 -7.55 20.45
CA LYS A 414 -17.99 -8.29 20.43
C LYS A 414 -17.93 -9.35 21.55
N SER A 415 -18.86 -9.30 22.51
CA SER A 415 -18.98 -10.36 23.51
C SER A 415 -19.13 -11.71 22.79
N PRO A 416 -18.47 -12.78 23.24
CA PRO A 416 -18.61 -14.08 22.60
C PRO A 416 -20.07 -14.51 22.70
N THR A 417 -20.79 -14.48 21.58
CA THR A 417 -22.09 -15.14 21.46
C THR A 417 -21.87 -16.63 21.57
N LEU A 418 -22.30 -17.21 22.69
CA LEU A 418 -22.40 -18.65 22.92
C LEU A 418 -23.21 -19.32 21.79
N LYS A 419 -22.53 -19.89 20.80
CA LYS A 419 -23.02 -21.01 19.96
C LYS A 419 -21.85 -21.88 19.52
N GLU A 420 -21.24 -22.57 20.47
CA GLU A 420 -20.64 -23.87 20.21
C GLU A 420 -21.68 -24.92 20.63
N GLU A 421 -22.58 -25.26 19.71
CA GLU A 421 -23.28 -26.55 19.81
C GLU A 421 -22.26 -27.63 19.45
N VAL A 422 -21.75 -28.27 20.51
CA VAL A 422 -20.97 -29.50 20.44
C VAL A 422 -21.78 -30.54 19.68
N ILE A 423 -21.44 -30.78 18.42
CA ILE A 423 -21.86 -31.98 17.70
C ILE A 423 -21.04 -33.13 18.29
N GLN A 424 -21.61 -33.84 19.26
CA GLN A 424 -21.14 -35.17 19.63
C GLN A 424 -21.41 -36.11 18.46
N GLU A 425 -20.36 -36.53 17.76
CA GLU A 425 -20.45 -37.65 16.83
C GLU A 425 -20.78 -38.95 17.61
N PRO A 426 -21.76 -39.75 17.16
CA PRO A 426 -22.00 -41.05 17.75
C PRO A 426 -20.89 -42.01 17.32
N SER A 427 -20.19 -42.55 18.32
CA SER A 427 -19.32 -43.71 18.21
C SER A 427 -20.08 -44.88 17.57
N TYR A 428 -19.64 -45.31 16.39
CA TYR A 428 -20.01 -46.62 15.85
C TYR A 428 -19.00 -47.65 16.36
N ALA A 429 -19.41 -48.40 17.37
CA ALA A 429 -18.85 -49.70 17.69
C ALA A 429 -19.83 -50.76 17.17
N GLU A 430 -19.40 -51.49 16.13
CA GLU A 430 -19.47 -52.95 15.90
C GLU A 430 -19.27 -53.28 14.41
#